data_AF-A0AAX6DMT1-F1
#
_entry.id   AF-A0AAX6DMT1-F1
#
_cell.length_a   1.000
_cell.length_b   1.000
_cell.length_c   1.000
_cell.angle_alpha   90.00
_cell.angle_beta   90.00
_cell.angle_gamma   90.00
#
_symmetry.space_group_name_H-M   'P 1'
#
loop_
_entity.id
_entity.type
_entity.pdbx_description
1 polymer ?
#
loop_
_entity_poly.entity_id
_entity_poly.type
_entity_poly.pdbx_seq_one_letter_code
_entity_poly.pdbx_strand_id
1 'polypeptide(L)'
;MKLVPREAEKLALHQAGFLAQKRLARGIRLNYTEAVALIATQTLEFIRDGDKTVTELMDIGKQLLGRRQVLPAVPHLLETVQVEGTFMDGTKLVTIHDPIACDNGNLELALRGSFLPVPSPDKFVEVKSECLPGELVFGSGKIALNMGRKAIVLKVVNKADRPIQVGSHYHFIEANPYLVFDRRRSYGMRLNILAGTATRFEPGDAKYVTLVSIGGRKVIRGGNGIADGHVSDVERGMKDERVKSFGNEEQLDAREGIVEVNSSLTTEVSREAYANMYGPTTGDKIRLGDTDLFAEIEKDFAVYGDECVFGGGKVLRDGMGQAAGYTYSSCLDTVITNAVIIDYTGIYKADIGIKGGIIVVIGKAGNPDVMDCGHPDLVVGVNTEVIASEGMIVTAGGIDCHVHFICPQLAQEAISSG
;
A
#
# COMPACT_ATOMS: atom_id res chain seq x y z
N MET A 1 -8.95 -18.47 -37.00
CA MET A 1 -9.34 -17.79 -35.74
C MET A 1 -8.71 -16.41 -35.58
N LYS A 2 -7.52 -16.10 -36.16
CA LYS A 2 -6.86 -14.78 -36.00
C LYS A 2 -6.71 -14.38 -34.52
N LEU A 3 -6.29 -15.34 -33.69
CA LEU A 3 -6.17 -15.14 -32.24
C LEU A 3 -5.09 -14.12 -31.94
N VAL A 4 -5.43 -13.09 -31.16
CA VAL A 4 -4.45 -12.18 -30.55
C VAL A 4 -3.90 -12.77 -29.25
N PRO A 5 -2.71 -12.33 -28.75
CA PRO A 5 -2.07 -12.93 -27.59
C PRO A 5 -2.99 -13.09 -26.36
N ARG A 6 -3.74 -12.04 -26.01
CA ARG A 6 -4.72 -12.08 -24.91
C ARG A 6 -5.80 -13.14 -25.07
N GLU A 7 -6.20 -13.50 -26.29
CA GLU A 7 -7.21 -14.56 -26.51
C GLU A 7 -6.61 -15.95 -26.28
N ALA A 8 -5.33 -16.15 -26.65
CA ALA A 8 -4.61 -17.38 -26.34
C ALA A 8 -4.39 -17.56 -24.82
N GLU A 9 -4.06 -16.48 -24.11
CA GLU A 9 -3.94 -16.49 -22.64
C GLU A 9 -5.28 -16.79 -21.95
N LYS A 10 -6.39 -16.20 -22.42
CA LYS A 10 -7.73 -16.46 -21.87
C LYS A 10 -8.17 -17.89 -22.12
N LEU A 11 -7.76 -18.50 -23.24
CA LEU A 11 -7.99 -19.92 -23.48
C LEU A 11 -7.22 -20.79 -22.46
N ALA A 12 -5.96 -20.47 -22.15
CA ALA A 12 -5.20 -21.16 -21.13
C ALA A 12 -5.83 -21.00 -19.73
N LEU A 13 -6.29 -19.79 -19.39
CA LEU A 13 -7.04 -19.53 -18.16
C LEU A 13 -8.32 -20.39 -18.09
N HIS A 14 -9.10 -20.45 -19.17
CA HIS A 14 -10.29 -21.28 -19.24
C HIS A 14 -9.97 -22.78 -19.05
N GLN A 15 -8.86 -23.27 -19.61
CA GLN A 15 -8.41 -24.66 -19.38
C GLN A 15 -8.09 -24.94 -17.90
N ALA A 16 -7.43 -23.99 -17.23
CA ALA A 16 -7.18 -24.09 -15.78
C ALA A 16 -8.49 -24.06 -14.98
N GLY A 17 -9.44 -23.19 -15.33
CA GLY A 17 -10.76 -23.15 -14.70
C GLY A 17 -11.55 -24.44 -14.91
N PHE A 18 -11.56 -24.99 -16.13
CA PHE A 18 -12.22 -26.25 -16.42
C PHE A 18 -11.57 -27.45 -15.69
N LEU A 19 -10.25 -27.43 -15.52
CA LEU A 19 -9.57 -28.40 -14.64
C LEU A 19 -10.07 -28.29 -13.20
N ALA A 20 -10.18 -27.08 -12.66
CA ALA A 20 -10.73 -26.84 -11.33
C ALA A 20 -12.20 -27.29 -11.22
N GLN A 21 -13.03 -27.03 -12.23
CA GLN A 21 -14.41 -27.52 -12.28
C GLN A 21 -14.50 -29.05 -12.24
N LYS A 22 -13.64 -29.76 -13.00
CA LYS A 22 -13.57 -31.23 -12.93
C LYS A 22 -13.13 -31.75 -11.56
N ARG A 23 -12.29 -31.01 -10.85
CA ARG A 23 -11.88 -31.33 -9.47
C ARG A 23 -13.03 -31.10 -8.50
N LEU A 24 -13.69 -29.95 -8.60
CA LEU A 24 -14.88 -29.61 -7.82
C LEU A 24 -16.00 -30.64 -8.01
N ALA A 25 -16.33 -31.00 -9.26
CA ALA A 25 -17.41 -31.94 -9.60
C ALA A 25 -17.22 -33.34 -8.98
N ARG A 26 -15.98 -33.74 -8.70
CA ARG A 26 -15.68 -35.00 -8.00
C ARG A 26 -15.47 -34.87 -6.49
N GLY A 27 -15.70 -33.68 -5.92
CA GLY A 27 -15.66 -33.43 -4.47
C GLY A 27 -14.30 -32.98 -3.92
N ILE A 28 -13.37 -32.54 -4.76
CA ILE A 28 -12.08 -32.02 -4.28
C ILE A 28 -12.27 -30.59 -3.77
N ARG A 29 -11.72 -30.31 -2.59
CA ARG A 29 -11.60 -28.95 -2.05
C ARG A 29 -10.48 -28.21 -2.76
N LEU A 30 -10.83 -27.10 -3.40
CA LEU A 30 -9.92 -26.36 -4.26
C LEU A 30 -8.90 -25.57 -3.43
N ASN A 31 -7.65 -25.53 -3.89
CA ASN A 31 -6.65 -24.61 -3.36
C ASN A 31 -6.83 -23.18 -3.90
N TYR A 32 -5.93 -22.26 -3.52
CA TYR A 32 -5.98 -20.85 -3.94
C TYR A 32 -6.00 -20.72 -5.48
N THR A 33 -5.03 -21.34 -6.17
CA THR A 33 -4.86 -21.23 -7.61
C THR A 33 -6.06 -21.78 -8.39
N GLU A 34 -6.61 -22.90 -7.93
CA GLU A 34 -7.80 -23.52 -8.52
C GLU A 34 -9.06 -22.67 -8.32
N ALA A 35 -9.23 -22.08 -7.14
CA ALA A 35 -10.35 -21.19 -6.85
C ALA A 35 -10.31 -19.93 -7.74
N VAL A 36 -9.15 -19.28 -7.86
CA VAL A 36 -8.94 -18.14 -8.77
C VAL A 36 -9.30 -18.50 -10.20
N ALA A 37 -8.74 -19.61 -10.71
CA ALA A 37 -8.95 -20.05 -12.08
C ALA A 37 -10.43 -20.35 -12.36
N LEU A 38 -11.13 -21.04 -11.45
CA LEU A 38 -12.55 -21.35 -11.60
C LEU A 38 -13.39 -20.07 -11.62
N ILE A 39 -13.21 -19.20 -10.62
CA ILE A 39 -14.00 -17.97 -10.49
C ILE A 39 -13.80 -17.08 -11.72
N ALA A 40 -12.55 -16.81 -12.11
CA ALA A 40 -12.24 -15.98 -13.27
C ALA A 40 -12.81 -16.58 -14.57
N THR A 41 -12.73 -17.90 -14.74
CA THR A 41 -13.30 -18.59 -15.91
C THR A 41 -14.82 -18.48 -15.94
N GLN A 42 -15.49 -18.69 -14.81
CA GLN A 42 -16.95 -18.56 -14.76
C GLN A 42 -17.40 -17.13 -15.02
N THR A 43 -16.70 -16.13 -14.50
CA THR A 43 -16.95 -14.74 -14.85
C THR A 43 -16.86 -14.51 -16.36
N LEU A 44 -15.85 -15.05 -17.04
CA LEU A 44 -15.73 -14.95 -18.51
C LEU A 44 -16.88 -15.62 -19.26
N GLU A 45 -17.35 -16.78 -18.79
CA GLU A 45 -18.49 -17.47 -19.41
C GLU A 45 -19.79 -16.66 -19.24
N PHE A 46 -20.05 -16.08 -18.06
CA PHE A 46 -21.21 -15.21 -17.90
C PHE A 46 -21.11 -13.91 -18.73
N ILE A 47 -19.91 -13.35 -18.87
CA ILE A 47 -19.68 -12.22 -19.79
C ILE A 47 -20.05 -12.64 -21.22
N ARG A 48 -19.66 -13.86 -21.62
CA ARG A 48 -19.93 -14.39 -22.95
C ARG A 48 -21.42 -14.65 -23.20
N ASP A 49 -22.17 -15.09 -22.20
CA ASP A 49 -23.64 -15.25 -22.27
C ASP A 49 -24.34 -13.91 -22.56
N GLY A 50 -23.77 -12.80 -22.08
CA GLY A 50 -24.19 -11.44 -22.44
C GLY A 50 -25.48 -10.95 -21.77
N ASP A 51 -25.98 -11.69 -20.78
CA ASP A 51 -27.21 -11.39 -20.02
C ASP A 51 -26.94 -10.78 -18.63
N LYS A 52 -25.66 -10.54 -18.29
CA LYS A 52 -25.23 -9.99 -17.00
C LYS A 52 -24.40 -8.72 -17.15
N THR A 53 -24.66 -7.76 -16.27
CA THR A 53 -23.87 -6.54 -16.08
C THR A 53 -22.64 -6.80 -15.20
N VAL A 54 -21.67 -5.88 -15.23
CA VAL A 54 -20.49 -5.93 -14.34
C VAL A 54 -20.91 -6.08 -12.87
N THR A 55 -21.88 -5.28 -12.41
CA THR A 55 -22.35 -5.29 -11.03
C THR A 55 -22.97 -6.64 -10.63
N GLU A 56 -23.76 -7.26 -11.51
CA GLU A 56 -24.32 -8.59 -11.24
C GLU A 56 -23.23 -9.65 -11.15
N LEU A 57 -22.17 -9.56 -11.97
CA LEU A 57 -21.06 -10.52 -11.93
C LEU A 57 -20.19 -10.37 -10.68
N MET A 58 -20.07 -9.15 -10.14
CA MET A 58 -19.42 -8.92 -8.85
C MET A 58 -20.14 -9.67 -7.71
N ASP A 59 -21.47 -9.77 -7.78
CA ASP A 59 -22.27 -10.50 -6.80
C ASP A 59 -22.29 -12.03 -7.08
N ILE A 60 -22.55 -12.44 -8.32
CA ILE A 60 -22.53 -13.86 -8.73
C ILE A 60 -21.20 -14.52 -8.40
N GLY A 61 -20.09 -13.81 -8.59
CA GLY A 61 -18.75 -14.29 -8.26
C GLY A 61 -18.58 -14.76 -6.81
N LYS A 62 -19.24 -14.07 -5.86
CA LYS A 62 -19.23 -14.41 -4.42
C LYS A 62 -20.04 -15.66 -4.09
N GLN A 63 -20.89 -16.10 -5.02
CA GLN A 63 -21.78 -17.24 -4.82
C GLN A 63 -21.16 -18.54 -5.35
N LEU A 64 -20.08 -18.50 -6.13
CA LEU A 64 -19.58 -19.70 -6.83
C LEU A 64 -19.00 -20.75 -5.87
N LEU A 65 -18.14 -20.34 -4.94
CA LEU A 65 -17.41 -21.24 -4.05
C LEU A 65 -17.65 -20.84 -2.59
N GLY A 66 -17.98 -21.83 -1.75
CA GLY A 66 -18.09 -21.65 -0.30
C GLY A 66 -16.89 -22.22 0.46
N ARG A 67 -16.82 -21.93 1.76
CA ARG A 67 -15.75 -22.39 2.68
C ARG A 67 -15.55 -23.91 2.65
N ARG A 68 -16.62 -24.69 2.43
CA ARG A 68 -16.55 -26.15 2.33
C ARG A 68 -15.92 -26.65 1.03
N GLN A 69 -15.99 -25.87 -0.04
CA GLN A 69 -15.49 -26.24 -1.38
C GLN A 69 -14.02 -25.85 -1.62
N VAL A 70 -13.41 -25.10 -0.72
CA VAL A 70 -12.01 -24.67 -0.81
C VAL A 70 -11.20 -25.13 0.39
N LEU A 71 -9.89 -25.17 0.29
CA LEU A 71 -9.01 -25.47 1.43
C LEU A 71 -9.11 -24.37 2.51
N PRO A 72 -8.83 -24.69 3.79
CA PRO A 72 -9.03 -23.74 4.90
C PRO A 72 -8.27 -22.41 4.77
N ALA A 73 -7.11 -22.40 4.11
CA ALA A 73 -6.32 -21.19 3.90
C ALA A 73 -6.89 -20.26 2.81
N VAL A 74 -7.72 -20.76 1.88
CA VAL A 74 -8.18 -20.00 0.72
C VAL A 74 -8.99 -18.75 1.09
N PRO A 75 -9.94 -18.78 2.05
CA PRO A 75 -10.64 -17.57 2.49
C PRO A 75 -9.72 -16.46 3.01
N HIS A 76 -8.51 -16.81 3.47
CA HIS A 76 -7.53 -15.85 4.00
C HIS A 76 -6.58 -15.33 2.92
N LEU A 77 -6.27 -16.17 1.92
CA LEU A 77 -5.37 -15.81 0.81
C LEU A 77 -6.09 -15.07 -0.32
N LEU A 78 -7.39 -15.36 -0.52
CA LEU A 78 -8.13 -14.92 -1.69
C LEU A 78 -9.04 -13.73 -1.39
N GLU A 79 -8.44 -12.53 -1.35
CA GLU A 79 -9.17 -11.28 -1.14
C GLU A 79 -9.99 -10.87 -2.36
N THR A 80 -9.43 -11.01 -3.55
CA THR A 80 -10.10 -10.63 -4.79
C THR A 80 -9.78 -11.57 -5.95
N VAL A 81 -10.70 -11.67 -6.91
CA VAL A 81 -10.45 -12.23 -8.24
C VAL A 81 -10.78 -11.18 -9.28
N GLN A 82 -9.84 -10.93 -10.19
CA GLN A 82 -9.99 -9.95 -11.25
C GLN A 82 -9.88 -10.60 -12.62
N VAL A 83 -10.79 -10.24 -13.52
CA VAL A 83 -10.72 -10.69 -14.91
C VAL A 83 -11.39 -9.69 -15.84
N GLU A 84 -10.74 -9.43 -16.97
CA GLU A 84 -11.34 -8.66 -18.06
C GLU A 84 -11.97 -9.58 -19.11
N GLY A 85 -13.18 -9.25 -19.56
CA GLY A 85 -13.87 -9.96 -20.64
C GLY A 85 -14.57 -8.99 -21.58
N THR A 86 -14.95 -9.48 -22.77
CA THR A 86 -15.63 -8.69 -23.80
C THR A 86 -17.13 -8.79 -23.64
N PHE A 87 -17.73 -7.79 -23.01
CA PHE A 87 -19.19 -7.63 -22.93
C PHE A 87 -19.74 -7.17 -24.29
N MET A 88 -21.07 -7.15 -24.41
CA MET A 88 -21.77 -6.59 -25.58
C MET A 88 -21.37 -5.14 -25.88
N ASP A 89 -20.95 -4.38 -24.86
CA ASP A 89 -20.52 -2.98 -24.95
C ASP A 89 -18.97 -2.83 -24.83
N GLY A 90 -18.23 -3.90 -25.13
CA GLY A 90 -16.76 -3.91 -25.17
C GLY A 90 -16.10 -4.47 -23.91
N THR A 91 -14.77 -4.37 -23.85
CA THR A 91 -14.00 -4.96 -22.75
C THR A 91 -14.21 -4.20 -21.44
N LYS A 92 -14.52 -4.94 -20.35
CA LYS A 92 -14.63 -4.39 -18.99
C LYS A 92 -13.88 -5.29 -18.00
N LEU A 93 -13.38 -4.67 -16.94
CA LEU A 93 -12.85 -5.34 -15.76
C LEU A 93 -13.99 -5.70 -14.81
N VAL A 94 -13.99 -6.95 -14.33
CA VAL A 94 -14.79 -7.39 -13.19
C VAL A 94 -13.85 -7.70 -12.04
N THR A 95 -14.13 -7.15 -10.86
CA THR A 95 -13.43 -7.46 -9.61
C THR A 95 -14.42 -8.06 -8.64
N ILE A 96 -14.17 -9.30 -8.23
CA ILE A 96 -14.97 -10.01 -7.23
C ILE A 96 -14.20 -9.89 -5.92
N HIS A 97 -14.73 -9.08 -5.00
CA HIS A 97 -14.19 -8.95 -3.65
C HIS A 97 -14.71 -10.07 -2.76
N ASP A 98 -13.91 -10.56 -1.81
CA ASP A 98 -14.26 -11.59 -0.83
C ASP A 98 -15.03 -12.76 -1.46
N PRO A 99 -14.48 -13.41 -2.50
CA PRO A 99 -15.21 -14.40 -3.29
C PRO A 99 -15.69 -15.62 -2.49
N ILE A 100 -15.08 -15.91 -1.34
CA ILE A 100 -15.49 -17.01 -0.44
C ILE A 100 -16.35 -16.44 0.69
N ALA A 101 -17.58 -16.03 0.35
CA ALA A 101 -18.46 -15.30 1.27
C ALA A 101 -19.44 -16.19 2.07
N CYS A 102 -19.67 -17.44 1.64
CA CYS A 102 -20.66 -18.35 2.21
C CYS A 102 -20.07 -19.71 2.59
N ASP A 103 -20.81 -20.53 3.34
CA ASP A 103 -20.34 -21.88 3.73
C ASP A 103 -20.40 -22.87 2.56
N ASN A 104 -21.47 -22.80 1.77
CA ASN A 104 -21.67 -23.59 0.56
C ASN A 104 -21.94 -22.65 -0.62
N GLY A 105 -21.12 -22.77 -1.66
CA GLY A 105 -21.34 -22.08 -2.92
C GLY A 105 -22.52 -22.68 -3.71
N ASN A 106 -23.04 -21.91 -4.64
CA ASN A 106 -23.96 -22.35 -5.66
C ASN A 106 -23.19 -23.10 -6.76
N LEU A 107 -23.14 -24.43 -6.62
CA LEU A 107 -22.36 -25.31 -7.50
C LEU A 107 -22.94 -25.42 -8.92
N GLU A 108 -24.22 -25.08 -9.11
CA GLU A 108 -24.81 -24.96 -10.45
C GLU A 108 -24.20 -23.78 -11.20
N LEU A 109 -24.04 -22.63 -10.51
CA LEU A 109 -23.35 -21.47 -11.07
C LEU A 109 -21.86 -21.75 -11.26
N ALA A 110 -21.19 -22.42 -10.32
CA ALA A 110 -19.77 -22.74 -10.41
C ALA A 110 -19.41 -23.70 -11.57
N LEU A 111 -20.37 -24.53 -11.99
CA LEU A 111 -20.22 -25.53 -13.05
C LEU A 111 -20.99 -25.16 -14.32
N ARG A 112 -21.53 -23.95 -14.42
CA ARG A 112 -22.27 -23.50 -15.61
C ARG A 112 -21.39 -23.55 -16.85
N GLY A 113 -21.96 -23.98 -17.97
CA GLY A 113 -21.25 -24.16 -19.24
C GLY A 113 -20.27 -25.34 -19.30
N SER A 114 -19.94 -25.97 -18.16
CA SER A 114 -18.98 -27.09 -18.11
C SER A 114 -19.59 -28.44 -18.54
N PHE A 115 -20.92 -28.56 -18.47
CA PHE A 115 -21.68 -29.81 -18.66
C PHE A 115 -21.28 -30.95 -17.69
N LEU A 116 -20.58 -30.63 -16.61
CA LEU A 116 -20.25 -31.58 -15.55
C LEU A 116 -21.43 -31.77 -14.60
N PRO A 117 -21.60 -32.98 -14.02
CA PRO A 117 -22.64 -33.21 -13.03
C PRO A 117 -22.36 -32.40 -11.76
N VAL A 118 -23.40 -31.77 -11.20
CA VAL A 118 -23.30 -31.03 -9.95
C VAL A 118 -23.18 -32.01 -8.78
N PRO A 119 -22.10 -31.94 -7.98
CA PRO A 119 -21.93 -32.85 -6.84
C PRO A 119 -22.87 -32.50 -5.69
N SER A 120 -23.28 -33.51 -4.91
CA SER A 120 -23.95 -33.26 -3.62
C SER A 120 -23.01 -32.48 -2.67
N PRO A 121 -23.52 -31.49 -1.93
CA PRO A 121 -22.76 -30.77 -0.89
C PRO A 121 -22.09 -31.69 0.15
N ASP A 122 -22.64 -32.88 0.39
CA ASP A 122 -22.12 -33.85 1.36
C ASP A 122 -20.75 -34.41 0.98
N LYS A 123 -20.34 -34.29 -0.30
CA LYS A 123 -18.98 -34.65 -0.73
C LYS A 123 -17.90 -33.76 -0.13
N PHE A 124 -18.28 -32.59 0.39
CA PHE A 124 -17.35 -31.61 0.93
C PHE A 124 -17.40 -31.61 2.46
N VAL A 125 -16.52 -32.37 3.09
CA VAL A 125 -16.39 -32.40 4.55
C VAL A 125 -15.67 -31.14 5.03
N GLU A 126 -16.25 -30.50 6.05
CA GLU A 126 -15.63 -29.35 6.69
C GLU A 126 -14.32 -29.77 7.36
N VAL A 127 -13.28 -28.99 7.14
CA VAL A 127 -11.97 -29.13 7.80
C VAL A 127 -11.64 -27.75 8.30
N LYS A 128 -11.41 -27.64 9.59
CA LYS A 128 -10.93 -26.42 10.24
C LYS A 128 -9.41 -26.50 10.33
N SER A 129 -8.75 -25.38 10.07
CA SER A 129 -7.32 -25.23 10.30
C SER A 129 -7.11 -23.86 10.96
N GLU A 130 -6.21 -23.81 11.92
CA GLU A 130 -5.81 -22.57 12.60
C GLU A 130 -4.55 -21.95 11.96
N CYS A 131 -3.98 -22.58 10.93
CA CYS A 131 -2.82 -22.03 10.22
C CYS A 131 -3.28 -20.97 9.22
N LEU A 132 -2.93 -19.70 9.50
CA LEU A 132 -3.14 -18.55 8.63
C LEU A 132 -1.82 -18.22 7.92
N PRO A 133 -1.68 -18.49 6.62
CA PRO A 133 -0.42 -18.22 5.93
C PRO A 133 -0.08 -16.73 5.95
N GLY A 134 1.17 -16.39 6.28
CA GLY A 134 1.60 -14.98 6.35
C GLY A 134 1.05 -14.18 7.55
N GLU A 135 0.45 -14.84 8.54
CA GLU A 135 -0.12 -14.21 9.73
C GLU A 135 0.85 -13.25 10.44
N LEU A 136 0.32 -12.10 10.86
CA LEU A 136 1.04 -11.14 11.69
C LEU A 136 0.63 -11.28 13.17
N VAL A 137 1.62 -11.39 14.04
CA VAL A 137 1.44 -11.33 15.50
C VAL A 137 2.06 -10.05 16.01
N PHE A 138 1.23 -9.14 16.53
CA PHE A 138 1.68 -7.82 16.95
C PHE A 138 2.26 -7.81 18.36
N GLY A 139 3.26 -6.96 18.56
CA GLY A 139 3.74 -6.61 19.90
C GLY A 139 2.69 -5.86 20.72
N SER A 140 3.04 -5.45 21.94
CA SER A 140 2.15 -4.66 22.81
C SER A 140 2.25 -3.15 22.52
N GLY A 141 1.21 -2.42 22.95
CA GLY A 141 1.17 -0.96 22.89
C GLY A 141 0.74 -0.37 21.55
N LYS A 142 0.69 0.96 21.50
CA LYS A 142 0.43 1.75 20.29
C LYS A 142 1.73 2.42 19.82
N ILE A 143 1.76 2.82 18.56
CA ILE A 143 2.88 3.53 17.97
C ILE A 143 2.56 5.03 17.98
N ALA A 144 3.40 5.82 18.63
CA ALA A 144 3.32 7.27 18.62
C ALA A 144 4.10 7.84 17.43
N LEU A 145 3.43 8.67 16.61
CA LEU A 145 4.02 9.26 15.41
C LEU A 145 4.71 10.60 15.74
N ASN A 146 5.75 10.94 14.98
CA ASN A 146 6.33 12.29 14.92
C ASN A 146 6.84 12.82 16.28
N MET A 147 7.30 11.92 17.15
CA MET A 147 7.77 12.22 18.50
C MET A 147 8.88 13.28 18.52
N GLY A 148 8.85 14.17 19.52
CA GLY A 148 9.84 15.23 19.72
C GLY A 148 9.66 16.47 18.82
N ARG A 149 8.68 16.47 17.91
CA ARG A 149 8.41 17.61 17.01
C ARG A 149 7.56 18.67 17.69
N LYS A 150 7.78 19.94 17.31
CA LYS A 150 6.87 21.03 17.69
C LYS A 150 5.53 20.78 17.05
N ALA A 151 4.44 21.01 17.76
CA ALA A 151 3.09 20.79 17.28
C ALA A 151 2.16 21.96 17.59
N ILE A 152 1.16 22.14 16.74
CA ILE A 152 0.12 23.15 16.89
C ILE A 152 -1.23 22.62 16.40
N VAL A 153 -2.32 23.01 17.04
CA VAL A 153 -3.68 22.76 16.55
C VAL A 153 -4.24 24.02 15.90
N LEU A 154 -4.62 23.93 14.64
CA LEU A 154 -5.24 25.03 13.88
C LEU A 154 -6.63 24.65 13.39
N LYS A 155 -7.57 25.60 13.45
CA LYS A 155 -8.83 25.51 12.74
C LYS A 155 -8.61 25.86 11.27
N VAL A 156 -9.09 25.01 10.36
CA VAL A 156 -8.95 25.17 8.92
C VAL A 156 -10.34 25.16 8.30
N VAL A 157 -10.65 26.19 7.52
CA VAL A 157 -11.96 26.38 6.87
C VAL A 157 -11.81 26.34 5.36
N ASN A 158 -12.59 25.51 4.68
CA ASN A 158 -12.64 25.49 3.22
C ASN A 158 -13.69 26.48 2.70
N LYS A 159 -13.23 27.57 2.06
CA LYS A 159 -14.10 28.56 1.41
C LYS A 159 -14.27 28.33 -0.11
N ALA A 160 -13.75 27.23 -0.66
CA ALA A 160 -13.97 26.86 -2.04
C ALA A 160 -15.36 26.26 -2.27
N ASP A 161 -15.73 26.19 -3.54
CA ASP A 161 -16.90 25.46 -4.06
C ASP A 161 -16.59 23.98 -4.38
N ARG A 162 -15.37 23.53 -4.09
CA ARG A 162 -14.87 22.18 -4.38
C ARG A 162 -14.17 21.57 -3.16
N PRO A 163 -14.15 20.23 -3.06
CA PRO A 163 -13.41 19.55 -2.01
C PRO A 163 -11.91 19.78 -2.15
N ILE A 164 -11.24 19.95 -1.02
CA ILE A 164 -9.78 20.08 -0.94
C ILE A 164 -9.25 18.98 -0.03
N GLN A 165 -8.19 18.30 -0.44
CA GLN A 165 -7.57 17.24 0.34
C GLN A 165 -6.07 17.49 0.45
N VAL A 166 -5.55 17.48 1.68
CA VAL A 166 -4.14 17.79 1.99
C VAL A 166 -3.47 16.55 2.57
N GLY A 167 -2.39 16.10 1.93
CA GLY A 167 -1.63 14.92 2.34
C GLY A 167 -0.72 15.19 3.55
N SER A 168 -0.38 14.11 4.28
CA SER A 168 0.45 14.12 5.50
C SER A 168 1.71 14.97 5.43
N HIS A 169 2.45 14.88 4.33
CA HIS A 169 3.76 15.52 4.15
C HIS A 169 3.76 16.79 3.31
N TYR A 170 2.57 17.28 2.93
CA TYR A 170 2.46 18.54 2.24
C TYR A 170 2.80 19.71 3.17
N HIS A 171 3.65 20.63 2.73
CA HIS A 171 3.98 21.85 3.46
C HIS A 171 2.70 22.66 3.67
N PHE A 172 2.22 22.74 4.92
CA PHE A 172 0.83 23.16 5.16
C PHE A 172 0.58 24.61 4.75
N ILE A 173 1.59 25.48 4.90
CA ILE A 173 1.54 26.86 4.41
C ILE A 173 1.34 26.96 2.90
N GLU A 174 1.76 25.97 2.11
CA GLU A 174 1.61 25.96 0.64
C GLU A 174 0.20 25.52 0.20
N ALA A 175 -0.69 25.13 1.13
CA ALA A 175 -1.97 24.51 0.78
C ALA A 175 -2.87 25.47 0.00
N ASN A 176 -3.88 24.92 -0.69
CA ASN A 176 -4.77 25.67 -1.59
C ASN A 176 -5.21 27.02 -0.99
N PRO A 177 -5.19 28.13 -1.77
CA PRO A 177 -5.51 29.48 -1.27
C PRO A 177 -6.92 29.63 -0.69
N TYR A 178 -7.86 28.75 -1.05
CA TYR A 178 -9.22 28.78 -0.50
C TYR A 178 -9.36 28.14 0.89
N LEU A 179 -8.31 27.47 1.38
CA LEU A 179 -8.23 27.08 2.79
C LEU A 179 -7.79 28.28 3.62
N VAL A 180 -8.63 28.65 4.60
CA VAL A 180 -8.40 29.75 5.54
C VAL A 180 -8.00 29.19 6.90
N PHE A 181 -6.82 29.57 7.36
CA PHE A 181 -6.22 29.22 8.65
C PHE A 181 -5.04 30.15 8.94
N ASP A 182 -4.39 29.99 10.09
CA ASP A 182 -3.20 30.78 10.44
C ASP A 182 -1.98 30.30 9.63
N ARG A 183 -1.71 30.95 8.49
CA ARG A 183 -0.58 30.62 7.60
C ARG A 183 0.75 30.84 8.30
N ARG A 184 0.84 31.88 9.13
CA ARG A 184 2.06 32.25 9.88
C ARG A 184 2.47 31.13 10.81
N ARG A 185 1.53 30.57 11.57
CA ARG A 185 1.79 29.45 12.49
C ARG A 185 1.92 28.09 11.79
N SER A 186 1.48 27.97 10.53
CA SER A 186 1.69 26.77 9.71
C SER A 186 3.06 26.73 8.99
N TYR A 187 3.84 27.80 9.07
CA TYR A 187 5.15 27.89 8.40
C TYR A 187 6.12 26.83 8.93
N GLY A 188 6.65 25.99 8.02
CA GLY A 188 7.52 24.87 8.39
C GLY A 188 6.80 23.71 9.06
N MET A 189 5.47 23.62 8.91
CA MET A 189 4.64 22.57 9.50
C MET A 189 3.97 21.70 8.43
N ARG A 190 3.64 20.47 8.81
CA ARG A 190 2.86 19.49 8.02
C ARG A 190 1.83 18.78 8.91
N LEU A 191 0.89 18.04 8.34
CA LEU A 191 -0.14 17.34 9.13
C LEU A 191 0.48 16.24 10.03
N ASN A 192 0.04 16.18 11.29
CA ASN A 192 0.39 15.11 12.24
C ASN A 192 -0.55 13.92 12.11
N ILE A 193 -0.48 13.22 10.98
CA ILE A 193 -1.30 12.06 10.66
C ILE A 193 -0.39 10.94 10.12
N LEU A 194 -0.94 9.74 9.94
CA LEU A 194 -0.25 8.62 9.32
C LEU A 194 0.38 9.03 7.97
N ALA A 195 1.66 8.71 7.79
CA ALA A 195 2.39 8.94 6.55
C ALA A 195 1.62 8.37 5.34
N GLY A 196 1.44 9.14 4.28
CA GLY A 196 0.68 8.73 3.10
C GLY A 196 -0.84 8.93 3.18
N THR A 197 -1.40 9.22 4.36
CA THR A 197 -2.82 9.61 4.48
C THR A 197 -3.03 11.11 4.23
N ALA A 198 -4.30 11.54 4.24
CA ALA A 198 -4.68 12.92 3.98
C ALA A 198 -5.90 13.35 4.79
N THR A 199 -6.03 14.66 5.02
CA THR A 199 -7.25 15.27 5.57
C THR A 199 -8.05 15.91 4.45
N ARG A 200 -9.32 15.53 4.35
CA ARG A 200 -10.28 16.05 3.37
C ARG A 200 -11.14 17.15 3.98
N PHE A 201 -11.40 18.20 3.21
CA PHE A 201 -12.25 19.34 3.54
C PHE A 201 -13.29 19.51 2.44
N GLU A 202 -14.57 19.23 2.74
CA GLU A 202 -15.66 19.53 1.82
C GLU A 202 -15.92 21.04 1.73
N PRO A 203 -16.62 21.55 0.70
CA PRO A 203 -17.01 22.95 0.62
C PRO A 203 -17.73 23.43 1.89
N GLY A 204 -17.21 24.46 2.55
CA GLY A 204 -17.75 25.00 3.81
C GLY A 204 -17.31 24.28 5.08
N ASP A 205 -16.58 23.16 4.99
CA ASP A 205 -16.09 22.43 6.16
C ASP A 205 -15.14 23.30 7.01
N ALA A 206 -15.24 23.15 8.34
CA ALA A 206 -14.28 23.65 9.29
C ALA A 206 -13.78 22.49 10.18
N LYS A 207 -12.47 22.22 10.18
CA LYS A 207 -11.86 21.13 10.97
C LYS A 207 -10.67 21.64 11.76
N TYR A 208 -10.49 21.12 12.97
CA TYR A 208 -9.25 21.28 13.71
C TYR A 208 -8.26 20.22 13.25
N VAL A 209 -7.06 20.63 12.89
CA VAL A 209 -5.97 19.73 12.50
C VAL A 209 -4.77 19.97 13.40
N THR A 210 -4.10 18.89 13.78
CA THR A 210 -2.80 18.96 14.44
C THR A 210 -1.72 18.97 13.38
N LEU A 211 -0.85 19.97 13.43
CA LEU A 211 0.34 20.08 12.59
C LEU A 211 1.58 19.80 13.42
N VAL A 212 2.63 19.29 12.79
CA VAL A 212 3.97 19.09 13.35
C VAL A 212 5.03 19.74 12.48
N SER A 213 6.11 20.22 13.09
CA SER A 213 7.24 20.78 12.35
C SER A 213 7.89 19.76 11.44
N ILE A 214 8.32 20.16 10.25
CA ILE A 214 9.18 19.32 9.41
C ILE A 214 10.50 18.99 10.12
N GLY A 215 11.06 17.82 9.82
CA GLY A 215 12.35 17.36 10.34
C GLY A 215 13.53 17.80 9.46
N GLY A 216 14.68 17.15 9.67
CA GLY A 216 15.86 17.31 8.84
C GLY A 216 16.41 18.73 8.83
N ARG A 217 16.84 19.20 7.65
CA ARG A 217 17.40 20.55 7.45
C ARG A 217 16.35 21.66 7.50
N LYS A 218 15.06 21.32 7.58
CA LYS A 218 13.93 22.24 7.62
C LYS A 218 13.94 23.22 6.46
N VAL A 219 13.94 22.70 5.24
CA VAL A 219 13.88 23.49 4.00
C VAL A 219 12.58 23.19 3.28
N ILE A 220 11.77 24.22 3.04
CA ILE A 220 10.53 24.13 2.27
C ILE A 220 10.87 24.28 0.79
N ARG A 221 10.30 23.42 -0.05
CA ARG A 221 10.39 23.49 -1.52
C ARG A 221 9.08 23.04 -2.16
N GLY A 222 8.85 23.48 -3.39
CA GLY A 222 7.69 23.07 -4.19
C GLY A 222 6.40 23.77 -3.76
N GLY A 223 5.26 23.07 -3.93
CA GLY A 223 3.94 23.63 -3.61
C GLY A 223 3.56 24.78 -4.53
N ASN A 224 3.15 25.91 -3.96
CA ASN A 224 2.90 27.16 -4.68
C ASN A 224 4.12 28.10 -4.69
N GLY A 225 5.23 27.66 -4.07
CA GLY A 225 6.48 28.40 -3.96
C GLY A 225 6.37 29.66 -3.12
N ILE A 226 5.43 29.74 -2.17
CA ILE A 226 5.21 30.94 -1.34
C ILE A 226 6.16 31.02 -0.15
N ALA A 227 6.72 29.89 0.27
CA ALA A 227 7.56 29.77 1.45
C ALA A 227 8.90 29.05 1.19
N ASP A 228 9.36 29.00 -0.07
CA ASP A 228 10.60 28.31 -0.46
C ASP A 228 11.83 28.79 0.34
N GLY A 229 12.61 27.82 0.81
CA GLY A 229 13.87 28.04 1.52
C GLY A 229 13.87 27.54 2.96
N HIS A 230 14.92 27.93 3.68
CA HIS A 230 15.17 27.45 5.03
C HIS A 230 14.21 28.06 6.04
N VAL A 231 13.59 27.22 6.86
CA VAL A 231 12.77 27.63 8.01
C VAL A 231 13.70 28.29 9.02
N SER A 232 13.67 29.62 9.05
CA SER A 232 14.58 30.44 9.87
C SER A 232 13.92 31.75 10.27
N ASP A 233 13.26 32.42 9.32
CA ASP A 233 12.51 33.65 9.55
C ASP A 233 11.11 33.55 8.94
N VAL A 234 10.10 33.42 9.81
CA VAL A 234 8.68 33.40 9.44
C VAL A 234 8.30 34.68 8.69
N GLU A 235 8.90 35.82 9.03
CA GLU A 235 8.61 37.10 8.39
C GLU A 235 9.05 37.11 6.93
N ARG A 236 10.12 36.40 6.59
CA ARG A 236 10.53 36.24 5.19
C ARG A 236 9.50 35.46 4.39
N GLY A 237 8.97 34.36 4.96
CA GLY A 237 7.93 33.56 4.31
C GLY A 237 6.62 34.34 4.14
N MET A 238 6.23 35.13 5.14
CA MET A 238 4.99 35.93 5.11
C MET A 238 5.07 37.20 4.25
N LYS A 239 6.28 37.65 3.87
CA LYS A 239 6.49 38.84 3.03
C LYS A 239 6.21 38.61 1.54
N ASP A 240 6.14 37.35 1.09
CA ASP A 240 5.83 37.06 -0.30
C ASP A 240 4.43 37.59 -0.66
N GLU A 241 4.34 38.39 -1.72
CA GLU A 241 3.07 39.02 -2.10
C GLU A 241 1.99 38.00 -2.45
N ARG A 242 2.38 36.80 -2.88
CA ARG A 242 1.44 35.70 -3.16
C ARG A 242 0.77 35.21 -1.88
N VAL A 243 1.40 35.28 -0.71
CA VAL A 243 0.76 34.90 0.56
C VAL A 243 -0.47 35.76 0.84
N LYS A 244 -0.48 37.01 0.37
CA LYS A 244 -1.64 37.93 0.53
C LYS A 244 -2.88 37.46 -0.23
N SER A 245 -2.74 36.66 -1.28
CA SER A 245 -3.87 36.08 -2.03
C SER A 245 -4.32 34.73 -1.47
N PHE A 246 -3.64 34.20 -0.45
CA PHE A 246 -3.98 32.94 0.21
C PHE A 246 -4.81 33.22 1.47
N GLY A 247 -5.81 32.36 1.70
CA GLY A 247 -6.64 32.39 2.89
C GLY A 247 -5.80 32.36 4.16
N ASN A 248 -5.84 33.45 4.91
CA ASN A 248 -5.11 33.61 6.16
C ASN A 248 -6.03 34.23 7.23
N GLU A 249 -6.05 33.64 8.42
CA GLU A 249 -6.79 34.14 9.58
C GLU A 249 -5.99 33.82 10.85
N GLU A 250 -5.59 34.84 11.59
CA GLU A 250 -4.75 34.70 12.79
C GLU A 250 -5.50 33.99 13.92
N GLN A 251 -4.84 33.03 14.58
CA GLN A 251 -5.42 32.26 15.67
C GLN A 251 -4.54 32.38 16.92
N LEU A 252 -4.72 33.47 17.68
CA LEU A 252 -3.89 33.84 18.83
C LEU A 252 -3.87 32.76 19.93
N ASP A 253 -5.01 32.12 20.16
CA ASP A 253 -5.20 31.10 21.21
C ASP A 253 -4.95 29.66 20.70
N ALA A 254 -4.31 29.50 19.54
CA ALA A 254 -3.99 28.18 19.01
C ALA A 254 -3.07 27.41 19.98
N ARG A 255 -3.46 26.16 20.28
CA ARG A 255 -2.75 25.30 21.22
C ARG A 255 -1.45 24.81 20.61
N GLU A 256 -0.33 25.19 21.21
CA GLU A 256 1.02 24.79 20.81
C GLU A 256 1.68 23.87 21.85
N GLY A 257 2.66 23.09 21.43
CA GLY A 257 3.43 22.23 22.33
C GLY A 257 4.43 21.35 21.58
N ILE A 258 4.76 20.23 22.19
CA ILE A 258 5.66 19.20 21.63
C ILE A 258 4.90 17.87 21.61
N VAL A 259 5.19 17.05 20.60
CA VAL A 259 4.71 15.67 20.54
C VAL A 259 5.51 14.81 21.52
N GLU A 260 4.84 14.33 22.57
CA GLU A 260 5.45 13.54 23.64
C GLU A 260 4.45 12.51 24.19
N VAL A 261 4.93 11.58 25.03
CA VAL A 261 4.10 10.51 25.58
C VAL A 261 2.98 11.11 26.41
N ASN A 262 1.73 10.66 26.21
CA ASN A 262 0.51 11.18 26.85
C ASN A 262 0.14 12.65 26.54
N SER A 263 0.72 13.26 25.50
CA SER A 263 0.31 14.59 25.05
C SER A 263 -0.95 14.53 24.18
N SER A 264 -1.85 15.50 24.37
CA SER A 264 -3.05 15.68 23.52
C SER A 264 -2.73 16.09 22.07
N LEU A 265 -1.45 16.33 21.76
CA LEU A 265 -0.92 16.63 20.42
C LEU A 265 -0.37 15.38 19.72
N THR A 266 -0.27 14.25 20.42
CA THR A 266 0.29 13.01 19.90
C THR A 266 -0.75 12.24 19.11
N THR A 267 -0.35 11.82 17.91
CA THR A 267 -1.14 10.91 17.08
C THR A 267 -0.61 9.50 17.31
N GLU A 268 -1.48 8.63 17.83
CA GLU A 268 -1.17 7.23 18.07
C GLU A 268 -1.93 6.33 17.10
N VAL A 269 -1.29 5.24 16.68
CA VAL A 269 -1.88 4.21 15.81
C VAL A 269 -1.72 2.82 16.43
N SER A 270 -2.66 1.91 16.18
CA SER A 270 -2.49 0.50 16.54
C SER A 270 -1.40 -0.13 15.67
N ARG A 271 -0.71 -1.15 16.20
CA ARG A 271 0.28 -1.91 15.42
C ARG A 271 -0.33 -2.57 14.19
N GLU A 272 -1.57 -3.05 14.31
CA GLU A 272 -2.32 -3.61 13.18
C GLU A 272 -2.53 -2.58 12.05
N ALA A 273 -3.03 -1.38 12.38
CA ALA A 273 -3.24 -0.34 11.38
C ALA A 273 -1.92 0.16 10.78
N TYR A 274 -0.84 0.17 11.56
CA TYR A 274 0.51 0.47 11.08
C TYR A 274 1.00 -0.61 10.11
N ALA A 275 0.90 -1.89 10.48
CA ALA A 275 1.37 -3.00 9.67
C ALA A 275 0.59 -3.16 8.37
N ASN A 276 -0.72 -2.92 8.39
CA ASN A 276 -1.55 -2.91 7.18
C ASN A 276 -1.16 -1.79 6.20
N MET A 277 -0.51 -0.73 6.68
CA MET A 277 -0.12 0.42 5.84
C MET A 277 1.35 0.40 5.42
N TYR A 278 2.25 -0.07 6.29
CA TYR A 278 3.70 0.02 6.08
C TYR A 278 4.41 -1.34 6.22
N GLY A 279 3.70 -2.43 6.50
CA GLY A 279 4.29 -3.68 6.99
C GLY A 279 4.67 -3.63 8.47
N PRO A 280 4.92 -4.79 9.10
CA PRO A 280 5.19 -4.88 10.53
C PRO A 280 6.45 -4.11 10.94
N THR A 281 6.57 -3.85 12.25
CA THR A 281 7.71 -3.14 12.85
C THR A 281 8.28 -3.92 14.04
N THR A 282 9.28 -3.35 14.72
CA THR A 282 10.04 -4.00 15.81
C THR A 282 9.12 -4.68 16.84
N GLY A 283 9.40 -5.95 17.11
CA GLY A 283 8.67 -6.82 18.04
C GLY A 283 7.44 -7.51 17.47
N ASP A 284 6.98 -7.13 16.27
CA ASP A 284 5.94 -7.87 15.56
C ASP A 284 6.55 -9.14 14.93
N LYS A 285 5.74 -10.16 14.67
CA LYS A 285 6.15 -11.43 14.05
C LYS A 285 5.34 -11.73 12.80
N ILE A 286 5.97 -12.40 11.84
CA ILE A 286 5.37 -12.84 10.58
C ILE A 286 5.52 -14.36 10.47
N ARG A 287 4.43 -15.07 10.19
CA ARG A 287 4.50 -16.48 9.79
C ARG A 287 5.08 -16.59 8.38
N LEU A 288 6.07 -17.45 8.19
CA LEU A 288 6.66 -17.68 6.86
C LEU A 288 5.80 -18.64 6.05
N GLY A 289 5.01 -18.12 5.11
CA GLY A 289 4.07 -18.92 4.32
C GLY A 289 3.08 -19.65 5.23
N ASP A 290 2.80 -20.92 4.92
CA ASP A 290 1.96 -21.83 5.71
C ASP A 290 2.76 -22.72 6.67
N THR A 291 4.00 -22.31 7.01
CA THR A 291 4.86 -23.05 7.93
C THR A 291 4.59 -22.73 9.41
N ASP A 292 5.28 -23.44 10.31
CA ASP A 292 5.29 -23.17 11.76
C ASP A 292 6.37 -22.15 12.18
N LEU A 293 7.08 -21.54 11.21
CA LEU A 293 8.14 -20.58 11.48
C LEU A 293 7.59 -19.16 11.60
N PHE A 294 8.01 -18.47 12.66
CA PHE A 294 7.70 -17.05 12.89
C PHE A 294 8.98 -16.22 12.93
N ALA A 295 9.07 -15.24 12.03
CA ALA A 295 10.14 -14.26 11.97
C ALA A 295 9.75 -13.01 12.79
N GLU A 296 10.51 -12.69 13.84
CA GLU A 296 10.32 -11.47 14.64
C GLU A 296 11.16 -10.33 14.08
N ILE A 297 10.58 -9.14 13.94
CA ILE A 297 11.32 -7.95 13.50
C ILE A 297 12.23 -7.47 14.64
N GLU A 298 13.54 -7.65 14.48
CA GLU A 298 14.56 -7.35 15.49
C GLU A 298 14.84 -5.85 15.59
N LYS A 299 14.72 -5.13 14.47
CA LYS A 299 14.99 -3.70 14.36
C LYS A 299 14.21 -3.06 13.24
N ASP A 300 13.76 -1.83 13.44
CA ASP A 300 13.20 -0.96 12.40
C ASP A 300 14.05 0.31 12.29
N PHE A 301 14.38 0.71 11.07
CA PHE A 301 15.10 1.95 10.78
C PHE A 301 14.15 3.14 10.57
N ALA A 302 12.84 2.91 10.45
CA ALA A 302 11.85 3.96 10.28
C ALA A 302 11.85 4.96 11.45
N VAL A 303 11.56 6.22 11.12
CA VAL A 303 11.15 7.24 12.08
C VAL A 303 9.63 7.34 11.97
N TYR A 304 8.90 6.88 12.99
CA TYR A 304 7.46 6.69 12.88
C TYR A 304 6.72 7.99 12.53
N GLY A 305 6.02 7.98 11.39
CA GLY A 305 5.34 9.14 10.80
C GLY A 305 6.08 9.80 9.63
N ASP A 306 7.29 9.35 9.30
CA ASP A 306 8.11 9.75 8.14
C ASP A 306 8.36 8.56 7.18
N GLU A 307 7.50 7.54 7.17
CA GLU A 307 7.58 6.39 6.27
C GLU A 307 7.52 6.81 4.79
N CYS A 308 8.38 6.21 3.96
CA CYS A 308 8.41 6.47 2.53
C CYS A 308 7.28 5.70 1.84
N VAL A 309 6.18 6.37 1.51
CA VAL A 309 5.07 5.74 0.77
C VAL A 309 4.76 6.51 -0.51
N PHE A 310 4.73 5.79 -1.63
CA PHE A 310 4.44 6.33 -2.96
C PHE A 310 2.97 6.21 -3.36
N GLY A 311 2.48 7.21 -4.11
CA GLY A 311 1.13 7.24 -4.66
C GLY A 311 0.47 8.63 -4.63
N GLY A 312 -0.72 8.71 -5.20
CA GLY A 312 -1.51 9.95 -5.26
C GLY A 312 -1.75 10.54 -3.87
N GLY A 313 -1.25 11.76 -3.63
CA GLY A 313 -1.42 12.46 -2.35
C GLY A 313 -0.55 11.94 -1.20
N LYS A 314 0.36 11.00 -1.43
CA LYS A 314 1.21 10.39 -0.39
C LYS A 314 2.50 11.17 -0.14
N VAL A 315 3.53 10.49 0.38
CA VAL A 315 4.76 11.07 0.95
C VAL A 315 5.79 11.40 -0.12
N LEU A 316 6.11 10.45 -0.99
CA LEU A 316 7.14 10.60 -2.03
C LEU A 316 6.61 11.46 -3.18
N ARG A 317 6.65 12.78 -2.97
CA ARG A 317 6.28 13.84 -3.92
C ARG A 317 7.24 15.02 -3.76
N ASP A 318 7.35 15.81 -4.82
CA ASP A 318 8.30 16.93 -4.94
C ASP A 318 8.28 17.86 -3.71
N GLY A 319 9.46 18.13 -3.16
CA GLY A 319 9.67 18.97 -1.97
C GLY A 319 9.21 18.36 -0.64
N MET A 320 8.54 17.20 -0.67
CA MET A 320 8.04 16.46 0.50
C MET A 320 9.00 15.31 0.80
N GLY A 321 8.59 14.05 0.71
CA GLY A 321 9.50 12.91 0.84
C GLY A 321 10.44 12.72 -0.36
N GLN A 322 10.14 13.34 -1.52
CA GLN A 322 11.06 13.41 -2.66
C GLN A 322 11.82 14.74 -2.61
N ALA A 323 13.14 14.65 -2.54
CA ALA A 323 14.04 15.77 -2.41
C ALA A 323 14.11 16.60 -3.69
N ALA A 324 14.00 17.92 -3.54
CA ALA A 324 14.06 18.89 -4.64
C ALA A 324 15.35 19.71 -4.57
N GLY A 325 15.98 19.98 -5.72
CA GLY A 325 17.23 20.74 -5.79
C GLY A 325 18.50 19.94 -5.48
N TYR A 326 18.44 18.61 -5.58
CA TYR A 326 19.59 17.72 -5.44
C TYR A 326 20.08 17.27 -6.82
N THR A 327 21.38 17.04 -6.94
CA THR A 327 21.97 16.50 -8.17
C THR A 327 21.73 15.01 -8.28
N TYR A 328 21.66 14.51 -9.52
CA TYR A 328 21.54 13.07 -9.79
C TYR A 328 22.60 12.23 -9.05
N SER A 329 23.84 12.72 -8.96
CA SER A 329 24.92 12.04 -8.24
C SER A 329 24.62 11.81 -6.76
N SER A 330 23.77 12.63 -6.14
CA SER A 330 23.43 12.57 -4.72
C SER A 330 22.11 11.84 -4.44
N CYS A 331 21.39 11.36 -5.45
CA CYS A 331 20.11 10.66 -5.30
C CYS A 331 20.22 9.19 -5.70
N LEU A 332 19.33 8.36 -5.18
CA LEU A 332 19.20 6.95 -5.55
C LEU A 332 18.68 6.80 -6.99
N ASP A 333 19.04 5.70 -7.66
CA ASP A 333 18.37 5.30 -8.91
C ASP A 333 17.01 4.64 -8.60
N THR A 334 16.97 3.82 -7.55
CA THR A 334 15.74 3.17 -7.07
C THR A 334 15.77 3.07 -5.55
N VAL A 335 14.60 3.21 -4.93
CA VAL A 335 14.40 2.91 -3.51
C VAL A 335 13.35 1.80 -3.38
N ILE A 336 13.66 0.77 -2.59
CA ILE A 336 12.67 -0.22 -2.13
C ILE A 336 12.18 0.23 -0.76
N THR A 337 10.90 0.58 -0.63
CA THR A 337 10.37 1.22 0.57
C THR A 337 9.75 0.25 1.55
N ASN A 338 10.02 0.43 2.85
CA ASN A 338 9.38 -0.32 3.94
C ASN A 338 9.54 -1.85 3.83
N ALA A 339 10.72 -2.35 3.46
CA ALA A 339 10.99 -3.77 3.29
C ALA A 339 11.19 -4.47 4.63
N VAL A 340 10.48 -5.59 4.86
CA VAL A 340 10.93 -6.57 5.86
C VAL A 340 12.05 -7.39 5.22
N ILE A 341 13.27 -7.23 5.72
CA ILE A 341 14.45 -7.90 5.19
C ILE A 341 14.72 -9.13 6.05
N ILE A 342 14.71 -10.30 5.43
CA ILE A 342 15.15 -11.55 6.06
C ILE A 342 16.47 -11.95 5.41
N ASP A 343 17.53 -11.89 6.21
CA ASP A 343 18.88 -12.23 5.79
C ASP A 343 19.61 -12.98 6.91
N TYR A 344 20.70 -13.66 6.58
CA TYR A 344 21.52 -14.33 7.59
C TYR A 344 22.12 -13.35 8.62
N THR A 345 22.24 -12.06 8.27
CA THR A 345 22.70 -11.00 9.19
C THR A 345 21.65 -10.52 10.17
N GLY A 346 20.37 -10.87 9.99
CA GLY A 346 19.27 -10.51 10.89
C GLY A 346 17.93 -10.33 10.18
N ILE A 347 16.90 -10.02 10.96
CA ILE A 347 15.54 -9.76 10.48
C ILE A 347 15.16 -8.33 10.86
N TYR A 348 15.12 -7.43 9.89
CA TYR A 348 14.92 -6.01 10.17
C TYR A 348 14.08 -5.31 9.10
N LYS A 349 13.51 -4.16 9.46
CA LYS A 349 12.65 -3.32 8.62
C LYS A 349 13.40 -2.08 8.19
N ALA A 350 13.49 -1.83 6.89
CA ALA A 350 14.22 -0.68 6.35
C ALA A 350 13.81 -0.34 4.90
N ASP A 351 14.22 0.84 4.43
CA ASP A 351 14.31 1.15 3.02
C ASP A 351 15.66 0.66 2.45
N ILE A 352 15.68 0.20 1.19
CA ILE A 352 16.89 -0.24 0.49
C ILE A 352 17.17 0.73 -0.65
N GLY A 353 18.34 1.38 -0.60
CA GLY A 353 18.80 2.27 -1.66
C GLY A 353 19.63 1.54 -2.72
N ILE A 354 19.25 1.69 -3.98
CA ILE A 354 19.96 1.14 -5.13
C ILE A 354 20.53 2.27 -5.99
N LYS A 355 21.79 2.15 -6.36
CA LYS A 355 22.45 3.05 -7.33
C LYS A 355 23.49 2.29 -8.13
N GLY A 356 23.55 2.50 -9.44
CA GLY A 356 24.48 1.81 -10.34
C GLY A 356 24.31 0.29 -10.35
N GLY A 357 23.10 -0.21 -10.06
CA GLY A 357 22.79 -1.64 -10.01
C GLY A 357 23.26 -2.36 -8.73
N ILE A 358 23.71 -1.63 -7.70
CA ILE A 358 24.14 -2.19 -6.42
C ILE A 358 23.36 -1.59 -5.25
N ILE A 359 23.25 -2.35 -4.16
CA ILE A 359 22.74 -1.85 -2.88
C ILE A 359 23.81 -0.94 -2.29
N VAL A 360 23.51 0.37 -2.17
CA VAL A 360 24.45 1.34 -1.61
C VAL A 360 24.29 1.48 -0.11
N VAL A 361 23.06 1.47 0.39
CA VAL A 361 22.74 1.64 1.81
C VAL A 361 21.40 0.97 2.13
N ILE A 362 21.26 0.46 3.35
CA ILE A 362 20.00 0.02 3.95
C ILE A 362 19.73 0.87 5.20
N GLY A 363 18.55 1.48 5.30
CA GLY A 363 18.23 2.38 6.41
C GLY A 363 16.94 3.17 6.18
N LYS A 364 16.89 4.43 6.65
CA LYS A 364 15.75 5.32 6.41
C LYS A 364 16.04 6.26 5.25
N ALA A 365 15.30 6.08 4.15
CA ALA A 365 15.38 6.91 2.96
C ALA A 365 14.44 8.11 3.03
N GLY A 366 14.50 8.97 2.02
CA GLY A 366 13.55 10.08 1.83
C GLY A 366 14.26 11.39 1.53
N ASN A 367 13.70 12.49 2.04
CA ASN A 367 14.21 13.83 1.80
C ASN A 367 14.83 14.44 3.07
N PRO A 368 16.16 14.64 3.13
CA PRO A 368 16.80 15.20 4.32
C PRO A 368 16.46 16.68 4.56
N ASP A 369 15.79 17.37 3.62
CA ASP A 369 15.27 18.72 3.87
C ASP A 369 14.09 18.76 4.83
N VAL A 370 13.31 17.68 4.95
CA VAL A 370 12.06 17.68 5.70
C VAL A 370 11.89 16.46 6.62
N MET A 371 12.81 15.50 6.57
CA MET A 371 12.82 14.28 7.35
C MET A 371 14.16 14.08 8.05
N ASP A 372 14.14 13.42 9.20
CA ASP A 372 15.34 13.03 9.94
C ASP A 372 15.93 11.75 9.30
N CYS A 373 16.57 11.90 8.13
CA CYS A 373 17.16 10.80 7.38
C CYS A 373 18.38 10.19 8.08
N GLY A 374 18.53 8.87 7.99
CA GLY A 374 19.60 8.15 8.68
C GLY A 374 20.96 8.17 7.95
N HIS A 375 20.97 8.40 6.63
CA HIS A 375 22.19 8.36 5.82
C HIS A 375 22.14 9.33 4.62
N PRO A 376 23.24 10.04 4.28
CA PRO A 376 23.27 11.00 3.16
C PRO A 376 23.11 10.38 1.78
N ASP A 377 23.40 9.08 1.62
CA ASP A 377 23.25 8.37 0.33
C ASP A 377 21.87 7.73 0.13
N LEU A 378 20.92 7.93 1.05
CA LEU A 378 19.54 7.44 0.95
C LEU A 378 18.54 8.51 0.50
N VAL A 379 18.99 9.46 -0.33
CA VAL A 379 18.14 10.55 -0.82
C VAL A 379 17.27 10.05 -1.97
N VAL A 380 15.95 10.19 -1.81
CA VAL A 380 14.97 9.97 -2.88
C VAL A 380 14.83 11.28 -3.65
N GLY A 381 15.30 11.32 -4.88
CA GLY A 381 15.26 12.50 -5.75
C GLY A 381 14.25 12.40 -6.88
N VAL A 382 14.24 13.41 -7.76
CA VAL A 382 13.35 13.47 -8.94
C VAL A 382 13.60 12.32 -9.94
N ASN A 383 14.81 11.76 -9.95
CA ASN A 383 15.22 10.68 -10.84
C ASN A 383 15.19 9.29 -10.16
N THR A 384 14.61 9.18 -8.97
CA THR A 384 14.57 7.93 -8.21
C THR A 384 13.27 7.18 -8.49
N GLU A 385 13.38 5.94 -8.95
CA GLU A 385 12.25 5.00 -9.05
C GLU A 385 11.88 4.45 -7.67
N VAL A 386 10.62 4.04 -7.48
CA VAL A 386 10.12 3.48 -6.24
C VAL A 386 9.58 2.06 -6.45
N ILE A 387 10.06 1.12 -5.65
CA ILE A 387 9.46 -0.21 -5.49
C ILE A 387 8.82 -0.26 -4.10
N ALA A 388 7.49 -0.39 -4.06
CA ALA A 388 6.76 -0.51 -2.80
C ALA A 388 6.91 -1.93 -2.24
N SER A 389 7.42 -2.04 -1.01
CA SER A 389 7.53 -3.33 -0.30
C SER A 389 6.90 -3.31 1.08
N GLU A 390 6.10 -2.27 1.40
CA GLU A 390 5.20 -2.31 2.54
C GLU A 390 4.32 -3.59 2.51
N GLY A 391 4.42 -4.40 3.56
CA GLY A 391 3.73 -5.69 3.66
C GLY A 391 4.43 -6.87 2.99
N MET A 392 5.59 -6.66 2.37
CA MET A 392 6.37 -7.68 1.66
C MET A 392 7.66 -8.04 2.41
N ILE A 393 8.16 -9.25 2.17
CA ILE A 393 9.49 -9.70 2.59
C ILE A 393 10.45 -9.57 1.40
N VAL A 394 11.67 -9.08 1.67
CA VAL A 394 12.79 -8.99 0.73
C VAL A 394 13.92 -9.88 1.22
N THR A 395 14.47 -10.69 0.33
CA THR A 395 15.62 -11.57 0.59
C THR A 395 16.72 -11.32 -0.44
N ALA A 396 17.92 -11.85 -0.19
CA ALA A 396 18.87 -12.06 -1.28
C ALA A 396 18.30 -13.04 -2.31
N GLY A 397 18.78 -12.97 -3.55
CA GLY A 397 18.45 -13.96 -4.58
C GLY A 397 19.06 -15.32 -4.26
N GLY A 398 18.36 -16.39 -4.64
CA GLY A 398 18.84 -17.76 -4.50
C GLY A 398 20.13 -18.00 -5.26
N ILE A 399 21.09 -18.67 -4.63
CA ILE A 399 22.33 -19.11 -5.29
C ILE A 399 22.38 -20.64 -5.25
N ASP A 400 21.98 -21.27 -6.37
CA ASP A 400 22.18 -22.70 -6.57
C ASP A 400 23.58 -22.95 -7.15
N CYS A 401 24.46 -23.50 -6.32
CA CYS A 401 25.84 -23.80 -6.68
C CYS A 401 26.04 -25.22 -7.24
N HIS A 402 24.96 -25.99 -7.44
CA HIS A 402 25.00 -27.34 -7.99
C HIS A 402 24.03 -27.50 -9.17
N VAL A 403 24.00 -26.50 -10.05
CA VAL A 403 23.20 -26.56 -11.28
C VAL A 403 23.86 -27.47 -12.31
N HIS A 404 23.08 -28.42 -12.82
CA HIS A 404 23.42 -29.18 -14.03
C HIS A 404 22.74 -28.50 -15.22
N PHE A 405 23.52 -27.85 -16.09
CA PHE A 405 23.02 -27.12 -17.27
C PHE A 405 22.53 -28.06 -18.39
N ILE A 406 21.49 -28.84 -18.11
CA ILE A 406 20.92 -29.84 -19.00
C ILE A 406 20.13 -29.20 -20.15
N CYS A 407 19.36 -28.15 -19.86
CA CYS A 407 18.54 -27.45 -20.85
C CYS A 407 18.32 -25.99 -20.44
N PRO A 408 18.04 -25.06 -21.37
CA PRO A 408 17.85 -23.65 -21.02
C PRO A 408 16.57 -23.38 -20.20
N GLN A 409 15.56 -24.25 -20.26
CA GLN A 409 14.31 -24.08 -19.53
C GLN A 409 14.53 -24.06 -18.02
N LEU A 410 15.51 -24.81 -17.49
CA LEU A 410 15.82 -24.81 -16.06
C LEU A 410 16.28 -23.43 -15.56
N ALA A 411 16.87 -22.59 -16.42
CA ALA A 411 17.27 -21.25 -16.04
C ALA A 411 16.05 -20.33 -15.85
N GLN A 412 14.99 -20.52 -16.64
CA GLN A 412 13.72 -19.81 -16.48
C GLN A 412 13.00 -20.27 -15.21
N GLU A 413 13.00 -21.59 -14.95
CA GLU A 413 12.42 -22.14 -13.72
C GLU A 413 13.16 -21.61 -12.48
N ALA A 414 14.50 -21.62 -12.50
CA ALA A 414 15.34 -21.12 -11.41
C ALA A 414 15.03 -19.65 -11.09
N ILE A 415 15.10 -18.74 -12.06
CA ILE A 415 14.84 -17.31 -11.79
C ILE A 415 13.37 -17.06 -11.39
N SER A 416 12.42 -17.89 -11.84
CA SER A 416 11.01 -17.78 -11.45
C SER A 416 10.75 -18.18 -9.99
N SER A 417 11.64 -18.99 -9.40
CA SER A 417 11.54 -19.42 -8.00
C SER A 417 12.22 -18.47 -7.00
N GLY A 418 12.89 -17.43 -7.50
CA GLY A 418 13.74 -16.52 -6.69
C GLY A 418 15.20 -16.94 -6.68
#